data_AF-A0A3C1WIA5-F1
#
_entry.id   AF-A0A3C1WIA5-F1
#
_cell.length_a   1.000
_cell.length_b   1.000
_cell.length_c   1.000
_cell.angle_alpha   90.00
_cell.angle_beta   90.00
_cell.angle_gamma   90.00
#
_symmetry.space_group_name_H-M   'P 1'
#
loop_
_entity.id
_entity.type
_entity.pdbx_description
1 polymer ?
#
loop_
_entity_poly.entity_id
_entity_poly.type
_entity_poly.pdbx_seq_one_letter_code
_entity_poly.pdbx_strand_id
1 'polypeptide(L)'
;MSHEGTPVYRNNVKRQNNTIFWQHFTIQMMTLSSYIPREMEVVDSHTGGEPTRVVLSGCPQPEGADMAARLRHMREQQDTLRRAA
;
A
#
# COMPACT_ATOMS: atom_id res chain seq x y z
N MET A 1 33.56 33.73 42.34
CA MET A 1 33.65 33.45 40.90
C MET A 1 33.00 34.62 40.17
N SER A 2 33.79 35.64 39.81
CA SER A 2 34.42 35.85 38.49
C SER A 2 33.38 36.30 37.44
N HIS A 3 33.24 37.61 37.24
CA HIS A 3 33.77 38.40 36.11
C HIS A 3 32.96 38.27 34.79
N GLU A 4 32.26 39.36 34.47
CA GLU A 4 32.28 40.10 33.20
C GLU A 4 31.75 39.52 31.89
N GLY A 5 30.95 40.36 31.20
CA GLY A 5 31.00 40.50 29.74
C GLY A 5 29.93 39.78 28.92
N THR A 6 28.98 40.55 28.38
CA THR A 6 28.00 40.12 27.37
C THR A 6 28.65 39.58 26.09
N PRO A 7 27.93 38.72 25.33
CA PRO A 7 27.73 39.08 23.94
C PRO A 7 26.29 38.85 23.46
N VAL A 8 25.76 39.87 22.79
CA VAL A 8 24.67 39.73 21.83
C VAL A 8 25.19 38.85 20.68
N TYR A 9 24.53 37.73 20.42
CA TYR A 9 24.78 36.94 19.22
C TYR A 9 23.50 36.79 18.41
N ARG A 10 23.31 37.73 17.47
CA ARG A 10 22.34 37.58 16.38
C ARG A 10 23.00 36.74 15.30
N ASN A 11 22.55 35.49 15.14
CA ASN A 11 22.84 34.70 13.95
C ASN A 11 21.58 34.51 13.11
N ASN A 12 21.46 35.37 12.10
CA ASN A 12 20.66 35.15 10.90
C ASN A 12 21.44 34.28 9.91
N VAL A 13 21.19 32.97 9.81
CA VAL A 13 21.61 32.22 8.62
C VAL A 13 20.65 31.06 8.31
N LYS A 14 19.79 31.33 7.33
CA LYS A 14 19.37 30.47 6.19
C LYS A 14 18.56 29.19 6.43
N ARG A 15 17.53 29.10 5.58
CA ARG A 15 17.05 27.90 4.86
C ARG A 15 16.32 26.91 5.79
N GLN A 16 15.10 26.47 5.55
CA GLN A 16 14.60 25.93 4.29
C GLN A 16 13.07 26.03 4.23
N ASN A 17 12.59 26.17 3.00
CA ASN A 17 11.19 26.14 2.60
C ASN A 17 10.56 24.83 3.08
N ASN A 18 9.55 24.91 3.94
CA ASN A 18 8.87 23.72 4.43
C ASN A 18 7.86 23.24 3.38
N THR A 19 8.38 22.65 2.32
CA THR A 19 7.65 21.86 1.32
C THR A 19 7.36 20.46 1.90
N ILE A 20 6.77 20.40 3.09
CA ILE A 20 6.46 19.15 3.81
C ILE A 20 4.99 19.23 4.26
N PHE A 21 4.09 19.39 3.30
CA PHE A 21 2.65 19.24 3.55
C PHE A 21 1.92 18.41 2.47
N TRP A 22 2.68 17.76 1.58
CA TRP A 22 2.11 16.93 0.49
C TRP A 22 2.83 15.58 0.32
N GLN A 23 3.53 15.09 1.35
CA GLN A 23 4.22 13.80 1.31
C GLN A 23 3.38 12.63 1.85
N HIS A 24 2.30 12.89 2.61
CA HIS A 24 1.49 11.82 3.23
C HIS A 24 0.24 11.42 2.45
N PHE A 25 -0.16 12.16 1.41
CA PHE A 25 -1.40 11.88 0.67
C PHE A 25 -1.20 11.08 -0.64
N THR A 26 0.05 10.79 -1.02
CA THR A 26 0.39 10.13 -2.30
C THR A 26 0.86 8.68 -2.14
N ILE A 27 0.61 8.04 -1.00
CA ILE A 27 0.87 6.58 -0.83
C ILE A 27 -0.37 5.75 -1.24
N GLN A 28 -1.39 6.37 -1.84
CA GLN A 28 -2.59 5.66 -2.31
C GLN A 28 -2.55 5.31 -3.82
N MET A 29 -1.54 5.79 -4.55
CA MET A 29 -1.33 5.54 -5.98
C MET A 29 -0.21 4.50 -6.22
N MET A 30 -0.06 3.53 -5.33
CA MET A 30 0.84 2.40 -5.56
C MET A 30 0.06 1.34 -6.32
N THR A 31 0.09 1.49 -7.65
CA THR A 31 -0.45 0.60 -8.68
C THR A 31 -0.50 -0.87 -8.27
N LEU A 32 -1.69 -1.36 -7.91
CA LEU A 32 -2.00 -2.73 -7.48
C LEU A 32 -1.95 -3.77 -8.62
N SER A 33 -1.12 -3.58 -9.64
CA SER A 33 -1.09 -4.47 -10.81
C SER A 33 0.01 -5.53 -10.76
N SER A 34 1.00 -5.41 -9.86
CA SER A 34 2.18 -6.30 -9.85
C SER A 34 2.57 -6.89 -8.49
N TYR A 35 1.83 -6.59 -7.41
CA TYR A 35 2.15 -7.16 -6.10
C TYR A 35 1.56 -8.57 -5.98
N ILE A 36 2.38 -9.59 -6.20
CA ILE A 36 2.08 -10.94 -5.72
C ILE A 36 2.31 -10.94 -4.20
N PRO A 37 1.31 -11.31 -3.39
CA PRO A 37 1.49 -11.38 -1.95
C PRO A 37 2.55 -12.43 -1.59
N ARG A 38 3.35 -12.14 -0.56
CA ARG A 38 4.36 -13.09 -0.07
C ARG A 38 3.73 -14.36 0.53
N GLU A 39 2.48 -14.27 0.97
CA GLU A 39 1.73 -15.35 1.59
C GLU A 39 0.23 -15.18 1.31
N MET A 40 -0.47 -16.29 1.07
CA MET A 40 -1.92 -16.35 0.90
C MET A 40 -2.47 -17.44 1.83
N GLU A 41 -3.50 -17.09 2.59
CA GLU A 41 -4.23 -18.04 3.42
C GLU A 41 -5.38 -18.63 2.60
N VAL A 42 -5.40 -19.95 2.45
CA VAL A 42 -6.38 -20.64 1.60
C VAL A 42 -6.99 -21.84 2.30
N VAL A 43 -8.22 -22.17 1.92
CA VAL A 43 -8.88 -23.43 2.24
C VAL A 43 -9.14 -24.17 0.95
N ASP A 44 -8.54 -25.35 0.84
CA ASP A 44 -8.77 -26.26 -0.27
C ASP A 44 -9.89 -27.24 0.09
N SER A 45 -10.77 -27.47 -0.87
CA SER A 45 -11.90 -28.40 -0.78
C SER A 45 -12.12 -29.08 -2.12
N HIS A 46 -13.02 -30.05 -2.16
CA HIS A 46 -13.47 -30.63 -3.42
C HIS A 46 -14.96 -30.95 -3.37
N THR A 47 -15.64 -30.80 -4.50
CA THR A 47 -17.04 -31.20 -4.66
C THR A 47 -17.13 -32.19 -5.82
N GLY A 48 -17.55 -33.42 -5.55
CA GLY A 48 -17.62 -34.46 -6.58
C GLY A 48 -16.28 -34.86 -7.22
N GLY A 49 -15.16 -34.52 -6.57
CA GLY A 49 -13.81 -34.73 -7.10
C GLY A 49 -13.21 -33.48 -7.76
N GLU A 50 -14.01 -32.45 -8.02
CA GLU A 50 -13.53 -31.19 -8.57
C GLU A 50 -12.95 -30.29 -7.47
N PRO A 51 -11.69 -29.84 -7.59
CA PRO A 51 -11.04 -29.03 -6.57
C PRO A 51 -11.63 -27.62 -6.52
N THR A 52 -11.68 -27.05 -5.32
CA THR A 52 -12.08 -25.66 -5.08
C THR A 52 -11.16 -25.06 -4.02
N ARG A 53 -10.46 -24.00 -4.39
CA ARG A 53 -9.60 -23.21 -3.51
C ARG A 53 -10.30 -21.90 -3.14
N VAL A 54 -10.50 -21.69 -1.85
CA VAL A 54 -11.07 -20.44 -1.31
C VAL A 54 -9.94 -19.63 -0.69
N VAL A 55 -9.75 -18.40 -1.16
CA VAL A 55 -8.77 -17.45 -0.59
C VAL A 55 -9.42 -16.72 0.58
N LEU A 56 -8.81 -16.80 1.76
CA LEU A 56 -9.27 -16.12 2.98
C LEU A 56 -8.58 -14.76 3.16
N SER A 57 -7.28 -14.69 2.90
CA SER A 57 -6.48 -13.48 3.09
C SER A 57 -5.23 -13.46 2.18
N GLY A 58 -4.56 -12.30 2.10
CA GLY A 58 -3.33 -12.10 1.32
C GLY A 58 -3.55 -11.42 -0.04
N CYS A 59 -4.72 -11.54 -0.66
CA CYS A 59 -5.05 -10.84 -1.90
C CYS A 59 -5.68 -9.45 -1.65
N PRO A 60 -5.33 -8.42 -2.44
CA PRO A 60 -6.05 -7.16 -2.42
C PRO A 60 -7.51 -7.35 -2.84
N GLN A 61 -8.43 -6.66 -2.16
CA GLN A 61 -9.84 -6.68 -2.49
C GLN A 61 -10.06 -6.05 -3.89
N PRO A 62 -10.77 -6.72 -4.82
CA PRO A 62 -11.12 -6.13 -6.10
C PRO A 62 -12.06 -4.94 -5.94
N GLU A 63 -11.80 -3.87 -6.71
CA GLU A 63 -12.65 -2.69 -6.72
C GLU A 63 -13.98 -2.93 -7.46
N GLY A 64 -15.04 -2.23 -7.05
CA GLY A 64 -16.35 -2.27 -7.70
C GLY A 64 -17.53 -2.36 -6.74
N ALA A 65 -18.64 -1.74 -7.13
CA ALA A 65 -19.88 -1.68 -6.36
C ALA A 65 -20.67 -3.00 -6.37
N ASP A 66 -20.46 -3.85 -7.37
CA ASP A 66 -21.08 -5.15 -7.51
C ASP A 66 -20.08 -6.23 -7.93
N MET A 67 -20.53 -7.49 -7.97
CA MET A 67 -19.68 -8.62 -8.33
C MET A 67 -19.23 -8.60 -9.79
N ALA A 68 -20.00 -8.01 -10.70
CA ALA A 68 -19.64 -7.92 -12.11
C ALA A 68 -18.49 -6.90 -12.32
N ALA A 69 -18.54 -5.77 -11.62
CA ALA A 69 -17.48 -4.76 -11.60
C ALA A 69 -16.20 -5.32 -10.98
N ARG A 70 -16.32 -6.03 -9.85
CA ARG A 70 -15.18 -6.72 -9.21
C ARG A 70 -14.55 -7.76 -10.13
N LEU A 71 -15.37 -8.56 -10.82
CA LEU A 71 -14.87 -9.53 -11.79
C LEU A 71 -14.11 -8.86 -12.95
N ARG A 72 -14.61 -7.74 -13.48
CA ARG A 72 -13.90 -6.96 -14.51
C ARG A 72 -12.56 -6.44 -13.97
N HIS A 73 -12.56 -5.83 -12.79
CA HIS A 73 -11.35 -5.32 -12.15
C HIS A 73 -10.31 -6.43 -11.94
N MET A 74 -10.71 -7.60 -11.42
CA MET A 74 -9.81 -8.74 -11.25
C MET A 74 -9.15 -9.17 -12.57
N ARG A 75 -9.93 -9.24 -13.64
CA ARG A 75 -9.42 -9.65 -14.96
C ARG A 75 -8.45 -8.64 -15.56
N GLU A 76 -8.76 -7.35 -15.43
CA GLU A 76 -7.99 -6.27 -16.03
C GLU A 76 -6.72 -5.94 -15.25
N GLN A 77 -6.75 -6.06 -13.92
CA GLN A 77 -5.71 -5.50 -13.05
C GLN A 77 -5.01 -6.54 -12.16
N GLN A 78 -5.63 -7.70 -11.91
CA GLN A 78 -5.15 -8.66 -10.90
C GLN A 78 -4.98 -10.08 -11.45
N ASP A 79 -4.87 -10.28 -12.77
CA ASP A 79 -4.74 -11.62 -13.39
C ASP A 79 -3.52 -12.39 -12.87
N THR A 80 -2.47 -11.69 -12.45
CA THR A 80 -1.27 -12.32 -11.85
C THR A 80 -1.61 -13.13 -10.60
N LEU A 81 -2.59 -12.70 -9.79
CA LEU A 81 -3.01 -13.44 -8.58
C LEU A 81 -3.65 -14.78 -8.94
N ARG A 82 -4.45 -14.83 -10.01
CA ARG A 82 -5.08 -16.06 -10.51
C ARG A 82 -4.04 -17.10 -10.95
N ARG A 83 -2.87 -16.66 -11.42
CA ARG A 83 -1.79 -17.57 -11.87
C ARG A 83 -0.94 -18.09 -10.71
N ALA A 84 -0.90 -17.37 -9.60
CA ALA A 84 -0.15 -17.73 -8.41
C ALA A 84 -0.96 -18.61 -7.43
N ALA A 85 -2.28 -18.60 -7.56
CA ALA A 85 -3.23 -19.34 -6.73
C ALA A 85 -3.57 -20.73 -7.27
#